data_AF-A0A3S3J065-F1
#
_entry.id   AF-A0A3S3J065-F1
#
_cell.length_a   1.000
_cell.length_b   1.000
_cell.length_c   1.000
_cell.angle_alpha   90.00
_cell.angle_beta   90.00
_cell.angle_gamma   90.00
#
_symmetry.space_group_name_H-M   'P 1'
#
loop_
_entity.id
_entity.type
_entity.pdbx_description
1 polymer ?
#
loop_
_entity_poly.entity_id
_entity_poly.type
_entity_poly.pdbx_seq_one_letter_code
_entity_poly.pdbx_strand_id
1 'polypeptide(L)'
;MELSHRMRPCRYVVLGCLDPGVPPVATTLLDRHTVNFSPNERALLRSAAVLVRSGRRSFYSTFLPEGEEYLRFDVGCMEAVDDRGREAIRMLEDRLAQSSPVEHHWQTGEILVIDNWRALHGRARTGVAVGRRLLRIMIDG
;
A
#
# COMPACT_ATOMS: atom_id res chain seq x y z
N MET A 1 -0.89 1.12 -0.61
CA MET A 1 -1.95 1.19 0.44
C MET A 1 -3.31 1.05 -0.22
N GLU A 2 -4.25 0.33 0.38
CA GLU A 2 -5.60 0.17 -0.15
C GLU A 2 -6.40 1.47 0.01
N LEU A 3 -7.22 1.81 -1.00
CA LEU A 3 -8.01 3.06 -1.05
C LEU A 3 -7.19 4.36 -0.89
N SER A 4 -5.97 4.40 -1.42
CA SER A 4 -5.12 5.61 -1.44
C SER A 4 -5.75 6.82 -2.15
N HIS A 5 -6.82 6.62 -2.93
CA HIS A 5 -7.59 7.67 -3.59
C HIS A 5 -8.72 8.29 -2.73
N ARG A 6 -8.87 7.87 -1.47
CA ARG A 6 -9.80 8.48 -0.50
C ARG A 6 -9.05 9.44 0.44
N MET A 7 -9.72 10.51 0.88
CA MET A 7 -9.14 11.49 1.82
C MET A 7 -8.62 10.81 3.09
N ARG A 8 -9.41 9.93 3.70
CA ARG A 8 -8.96 9.01 4.75
C ARG A 8 -9.13 7.57 4.23
N PRO A 9 -8.06 6.78 4.10
CA PRO A 9 -8.16 5.39 3.68
C PRO A 9 -8.77 4.55 4.80
N CYS A 10 -9.38 3.41 4.45
CA CYS A 10 -9.91 2.49 5.45
C CYS A 10 -8.82 2.06 6.44
N ARG A 11 -9.21 1.74 7.68
CA ARG A 11 -8.28 1.34 8.74
C ARG A 11 -7.86 -0.11 8.57
N TYR A 12 -8.82 -1.01 8.31
CA TYR A 12 -8.53 -2.42 8.10
C TYR A 12 -9.04 -2.92 6.75
N VAL A 13 -8.30 -3.87 6.18
CA VAL A 13 -8.73 -4.70 5.06
C VAL A 13 -8.82 -6.13 5.54
N VAL A 14 -9.98 -6.75 5.40
CA VAL A 14 -10.20 -8.15 5.71
C VAL A 14 -10.29 -8.92 4.40
N LEU A 15 -9.42 -9.91 4.25
CA LEU A 15 -9.39 -10.82 3.12
C LEU A 15 -9.76 -12.23 3.59
N GLY A 16 -10.76 -12.85 2.97
CA GLY A 16 -11.15 -14.24 3.21
C GLY A 16 -10.90 -15.11 1.98
N CYS A 17 -10.21 -16.23 2.12
CA CYS A 17 -9.89 -17.10 0.99
C CYS A 17 -11.05 -18.03 0.64
N LEU A 18 -11.60 -17.87 -0.57
CA LEU A 18 -12.60 -18.78 -1.13
C LEU A 18 -11.92 -19.86 -2.00
N ASP A 19 -10.90 -19.47 -2.76
CA ASP A 19 -10.09 -20.34 -3.61
C ASP A 19 -8.67 -19.75 -3.73
N PRO A 20 -7.60 -20.48 -3.34
CA PRO A 20 -6.23 -19.98 -3.45
C PRO A 20 -5.73 -19.89 -4.91
N GLY A 21 -6.40 -20.55 -5.85
CA GLY A 21 -6.02 -20.64 -7.26
C GLY A 21 -4.91 -21.65 -7.54
N VAL A 22 -4.54 -21.77 -8.83
CA VAL A 22 -3.50 -22.68 -9.32
C VAL A 22 -2.54 -21.95 -10.27
N PRO A 23 -1.22 -21.92 -9.96
CA PRO A 23 -0.67 -22.18 -8.62
C PRO A 23 -1.20 -21.14 -7.61
N PRO A 24 -1.19 -21.46 -6.30
CA PRO A 24 -1.57 -20.50 -5.27
C PRO A 24 -0.72 -19.22 -5.34
N VAL A 25 -1.37 -18.05 -5.25
CA VAL A 25 -0.67 -16.76 -5.26
C VAL A 25 -0.74 -16.12 -3.88
N ALA A 26 0.43 -15.93 -3.27
CA ALA A 26 0.55 -15.33 -1.94
C ALA A 26 0.15 -13.84 -1.93
N THR A 27 -0.34 -13.40 -0.78
CA THR A 27 -0.41 -11.97 -0.44
C THR A 27 0.92 -11.57 0.18
N THR A 28 1.50 -10.46 -0.28
CA THR A 28 2.72 -9.91 0.33
C THR A 28 2.35 -8.85 1.35
N LEU A 29 3.06 -8.81 2.47
CA LEU A 29 2.86 -7.87 3.56
C LEU A 29 4.20 -7.25 3.96
N LEU A 30 4.26 -5.93 4.02
CA LEU A 30 5.42 -5.20 4.50
C LEU A 30 4.97 -4.25 5.60
N ASP A 31 5.48 -4.44 6.81
CA ASP A 31 5.30 -3.48 7.88
C ASP A 31 6.07 -2.20 7.54
N ARG A 32 5.37 -1.06 7.40
CA ARG A 32 6.02 0.20 7.04
C ARG A 32 7.12 0.62 8.01
N HIS A 33 7.06 0.15 9.27
CA HIS A 33 8.07 0.47 10.27
C HIS A 33 9.41 -0.22 10.04
N THR A 34 9.47 -1.25 9.19
CA THR A 34 10.74 -1.85 8.76
C THR A 34 11.40 -1.06 7.63
N VAL A 35 10.64 -0.16 6.98
CA VAL A 35 11.18 0.79 6.01
C VAL A 35 11.75 1.99 6.76
N ASN A 36 13.05 1.93 7.04
CA ASN A 36 13.74 2.96 7.81
C ASN A 36 14.04 4.19 6.95
N PHE A 37 13.36 5.29 7.25
CA PHE A 37 13.63 6.61 6.68
C PHE A 37 14.48 7.46 7.64
N SER A 38 15.54 8.07 7.12
CA SER A 38 16.31 9.11 7.80
C SER A 38 15.43 10.34 8.10
N PRO A 39 15.85 11.23 9.03
CA PRO A 39 15.11 12.46 9.32
C PRO A 39 14.86 13.33 8.07
N ASN A 40 15.83 13.40 7.15
CA ASN A 40 15.71 14.15 5.90
C ASN A 40 14.69 13.51 4.95
N GLU A 41 14.71 12.18 4.81
CA GLU A 41 13.72 11.46 4.01
C GLU A 41 12.31 11.63 4.59
N ARG A 42 12.14 11.55 5.91
CA ARG A 42 10.86 11.84 6.57
C ARG A 42 10.40 13.28 6.33
N ALA A 43 11.31 14.25 6.39
CA ALA A 43 10.99 15.64 6.08
C ALA A 43 10.56 15.82 4.61
N LEU A 44 11.21 15.12 3.68
CA LEU A 44 10.79 15.08 2.28
C LEU A 44 9.39 14.49 2.13
N LEU A 45 9.13 13.30 2.70
CA LEU A 45 7.83 12.62 2.63
C LEU A 45 6.66 13.42 3.23
N ARG A 46 6.96 14.25 4.25
CA ARG A 46 5.99 15.16 4.88
C ARG A 46 5.73 16.45 4.11
N SER A 47 6.62 16.84 3.19
CA SER A 47 6.55 18.14 2.50
C SER A 47 6.37 18.03 0.99
N ALA A 48 6.73 16.90 0.39
CA ALA A 48 6.61 16.68 -1.04
C ALA A 48 5.13 16.55 -1.44
N ALA A 49 4.64 17.52 -2.21
CA ALA A 49 3.26 17.55 -2.67
C ALA A 49 3.03 16.54 -3.80
N VAL A 50 1.95 15.79 -3.67
CA VAL A 50 1.42 14.90 -4.71
C VAL A 50 -0.05 15.21 -4.98
N LEU A 51 -0.46 14.99 -6.22
CA LEU A 51 -1.84 14.95 -6.61
C LEU A 51 -2.34 13.50 -6.54
N VAL A 52 -3.30 13.25 -5.66
CA VAL A 52 -3.99 11.97 -5.56
C VAL A 52 -5.17 11.97 -6.53
N ARG A 53 -5.12 11.13 -7.56
CA ARG A 53 -6.17 10.99 -8.58
C ARG A 53 -7.35 10.17 -8.05
N SER A 54 -8.52 10.78 -8.10
CA SER A 54 -9.80 10.18 -7.71
C SER A 54 -10.94 10.73 -8.57
N GLY A 55 -10.71 10.80 -9.89
CA GLY A 55 -11.61 11.46 -10.83
C GLY A 55 -11.90 12.92 -10.43
N ARG A 56 -13.18 13.29 -10.33
CA ARG A 56 -13.63 14.64 -9.92
C ARG A 56 -13.33 14.97 -8.46
N ARG A 57 -12.91 14.00 -7.64
CA ARG A 57 -12.57 14.16 -6.22
C ARG A 57 -11.07 14.06 -5.97
N SER A 58 -10.25 14.33 -6.98
CA SER A 58 -8.79 14.38 -6.82
C SER A 58 -8.40 15.46 -5.81
N PHE A 59 -7.34 15.24 -5.04
CA PHE A 59 -6.91 16.14 -3.98
C PHE A 59 -5.40 16.16 -3.82
N TYR A 60 -4.86 17.23 -3.27
CA TYR A 60 -3.45 17.32 -2.93
C TYR A 60 -3.18 16.68 -1.57
N SER A 61 -2.07 15.98 -1.47
CA SER A 61 -1.62 15.30 -0.25
C SER A 61 -0.09 15.28 -0.20
N THR A 62 0.44 14.72 0.89
CA THR A 62 1.81 14.25 1.02
C THR A 62 1.82 12.73 1.21
N PHE A 63 3.00 12.11 1.31
CA PHE A 63 3.15 10.67 1.54
C PHE A 63 2.98 10.31 3.02
N LEU A 64 3.51 11.16 3.90
CA LEU A 64 3.30 11.07 5.34
C LEU A 64 2.40 12.25 5.77
N PRO A 65 1.13 11.99 6.14
CA PRO A 65 0.24 13.01 6.64
C PRO A 65 0.70 13.52 8.01
N GLU A 66 0.11 14.61 8.47
CA GLU A 66 0.29 15.11 9.84
C GLU A 66 -0.03 13.99 10.85
N GLY A 67 0.81 13.84 11.87
CA GLY A 67 0.75 12.72 12.83
C GLY A 67 1.36 11.40 12.35
N GLU A 68 1.76 11.29 11.08
CA GLU A 68 2.41 10.11 10.48
C GLU A 68 1.63 8.80 10.69
N GLU A 69 0.30 8.88 10.82
CA GLU A 69 -0.56 7.74 11.19
C GLU A 69 -0.52 6.59 10.18
N TYR A 70 -0.25 6.91 8.90
CA TYR A 70 -0.10 5.95 7.82
C TYR A 70 0.89 6.45 6.76
N LEU A 71 1.37 5.55 5.90
CA LEU A 71 2.14 5.90 4.71
C LEU A 71 1.25 5.79 3.48
N ARG A 72 0.87 6.94 2.89
CA ARG A 72 0.11 6.97 1.64
C ARG A 72 1.06 6.75 0.48
N PHE A 73 0.99 5.57 -0.12
CA PHE A 73 1.74 5.26 -1.32
C PHE A 73 0.96 4.30 -2.22
N ASP A 74 0.67 4.76 -3.43
CA ASP A 74 0.06 4.01 -4.52
C ASP A 74 0.38 4.69 -5.85
N VAL A 75 1.31 4.11 -6.60
CA VAL A 75 1.74 4.61 -7.92
C VAL A 75 0.61 4.64 -8.94
N GLY A 76 -0.47 3.88 -8.73
CA GLY A 76 -1.63 3.86 -9.61
C GLY A 76 -2.52 5.09 -9.49
N CYS A 77 -2.40 5.86 -8.41
CA CYS A 77 -3.24 7.05 -8.20
C CYS A 77 -2.50 8.27 -7.65
N MET A 78 -1.17 8.25 -7.51
CA MET A 78 -0.38 9.37 -7.02
C MET A 78 0.51 9.95 -8.12
N GLU A 79 0.40 11.25 -8.35
CA GLU A 79 1.22 11.98 -9.31
C GLU A 79 2.06 13.04 -8.59
N ALA A 80 3.35 13.10 -8.90
CA ALA A 80 4.22 14.16 -8.39
C ALA A 80 3.83 15.52 -8.98
N VAL A 81 3.70 16.54 -8.12
CA VAL A 81 3.42 17.92 -8.55
C VAL A 81 4.69 18.62 -9.03
N ASP A 82 5.82 18.34 -8.38
CA ASP A 82 7.12 18.98 -8.62
C ASP A 82 8.29 17.97 -8.52
N ASP A 83 9.53 18.47 -8.58
CA ASP A 83 10.74 17.65 -8.45
C ASP A 83 10.85 16.95 -7.10
N ARG A 84 10.38 17.59 -6.02
CA ARG A 84 10.39 16.99 -4.68
C ARG A 84 9.44 15.80 -4.60
N GLY A 85 8.27 15.90 -5.23
CA GLY A 85 7.34 14.79 -5.40
C GLY A 85 7.97 13.64 -6.18
N ARG A 86 8.67 13.93 -7.29
CA ARG A 86 9.36 12.90 -8.10
C ARG A 86 10.51 12.24 -7.35
N GLU A 87 11.25 13.01 -6.56
CA GLU A 87 12.31 12.50 -5.69
C GLU A 87 11.73 11.58 -4.61
N ALA A 88 10.64 11.99 -3.95
CA ALA A 88 9.98 11.20 -2.93
C ALA A 88 9.42 9.87 -3.47
N ILE A 89 8.81 9.87 -4.66
CA ILE A 89 8.32 8.63 -5.31
C ILE A 89 9.49 7.69 -5.57
N ARG A 90 10.56 8.16 -6.24
CA ARG A 90 11.74 7.33 -6.54
C ARG A 90 12.37 6.74 -5.28
N MET A 91 12.55 7.56 -4.25
CA MET A 91 13.07 7.11 -2.96
C MET A 91 12.20 6.04 -2.32
N LEU A 92 10.86 6.19 -2.35
CA LEU A 92 9.95 5.15 -1.85
C LEU A 92 10.05 3.88 -2.68
N GLU A 93 10.06 3.96 -4.00
CA GLU A 93 10.22 2.81 -4.88
C GLU A 93 11.53 2.05 -4.60
N ASP A 94 12.65 2.76 -4.46
CA ASP A 94 13.95 2.18 -4.13
C ASP A 94 13.93 1.49 -2.76
N ARG A 95 13.34 2.12 -1.75
CA ARG A 95 13.21 1.55 -0.39
C ARG A 95 12.33 0.31 -0.38
N LEU A 96 11.24 0.31 -1.15
CA LEU A 96 10.34 -0.83 -1.26
C LEU A 96 10.98 -1.97 -2.07
N ALA A 97 11.74 -1.67 -3.11
CA ALA A 97 12.48 -2.67 -3.89
C ALA A 97 13.56 -3.38 -3.06
N GLN A 98 14.15 -2.69 -2.07
CA GLN A 98 15.14 -3.25 -1.14
C GLN A 98 14.52 -3.92 0.09
N SER A 99 13.19 -3.83 0.25
CA SER A 99 12.50 -4.41 1.40
C SER A 99 12.31 -5.93 1.24
N SER A 100 12.02 -6.62 2.34
CA SER A 100 11.68 -8.04 2.35
C SER A 100 10.27 -8.24 2.90
N PRO A 101 9.24 -8.20 2.04
CA PRO A 101 7.87 -8.50 2.46
C PRO A 101 7.74 -9.94 2.95
N VAL A 102 6.87 -10.16 3.94
CA VAL A 102 6.45 -11.49 4.36
C VAL A 102 5.35 -11.96 3.41
N GLU A 103 5.43 -13.23 3.00
CA GLU A 103 4.38 -13.86 2.19
C GLU A 103 3.38 -14.60 3.07
N HIS A 104 2.10 -14.34 2.82
CA HIS A 104 1.01 -15.13 3.35
C HIS A 104 0.47 -16.05 2.24
N HIS A 105 0.71 -17.34 2.38
CA HIS A 105 0.23 -18.39 1.48
C HIS A 105 -1.16 -18.83 1.91
N TRP A 106 -2.11 -18.68 1.00
CA TRP A 106 -3.52 -18.90 1.28
C TRP A 106 -3.91 -20.37 1.31
N GLN A 107 -4.77 -20.72 2.27
CA GLN A 107 -5.61 -21.91 2.29
C GLN A 107 -7.08 -21.51 2.28
N THR A 108 -7.94 -22.35 1.71
CA THR A 108 -9.38 -22.10 1.68
C THR A 108 -9.95 -21.98 3.10
N GLY A 109 -10.75 -20.94 3.34
CA GLY A 109 -11.34 -20.65 4.65
C GLY A 109 -10.48 -19.76 5.55
N GLU A 110 -9.22 -19.48 5.20
CA GLU A 110 -8.39 -18.56 5.96
C GLU A 110 -8.88 -17.12 5.86
N ILE A 111 -8.65 -16.36 6.93
CA ILE A 111 -8.94 -14.94 7.01
C ILE A 111 -7.65 -14.21 7.39
N LEU A 112 -7.29 -13.20 6.61
CA LEU A 112 -6.22 -12.27 6.89
C LEU A 112 -6.82 -10.89 7.20
N VAL A 113 -6.51 -10.36 8.38
CA VAL A 113 -6.85 -8.98 8.76
C VAL A 113 -5.59 -8.13 8.63
N ILE A 114 -5.65 -7.13 7.75
CA ILE A 114 -4.54 -6.23 7.46
C ILE A 114 -4.87 -4.87 8.07
N ASP A 115 -4.00 -4.38 8.96
CA ASP A 115 -3.98 -2.97 9.36
C ASP A 115 -3.42 -2.15 8.19
N ASN A 116 -4.30 -1.49 7.42
CA ASN A 116 -3.96 -0.79 6.18
C ASN A 116 -3.12 0.48 6.43
N TRP A 117 -3.08 0.97 7.67
CA TRP A 117 -2.27 2.13 8.04
C TRP A 117 -0.85 1.73 8.39
N ARG A 118 -0.65 0.51 8.92
CA ARG A 118 0.66 -0.05 9.26
C ARG A 118 1.30 -0.85 8.12
N ALA A 119 0.53 -1.68 7.45
CA ALA A 119 1.05 -2.63 6.48
C ALA A 119 0.79 -2.18 5.04
N LEU A 120 1.87 -2.07 4.26
CA LEU A 120 1.77 -2.13 2.82
C LEU A 120 1.51 -3.58 2.42
N HIS A 121 0.68 -3.77 1.41
CA HIS A 121 0.34 -5.11 0.94
C HIS A 121 0.25 -5.14 -0.57
N GLY A 122 0.50 -6.32 -1.11
CA GLY A 122 0.44 -6.57 -2.54
C GLY A 122 0.16 -8.04 -2.81
N ARG A 123 0.50 -8.46 -4.02
CA ARG A 123 0.38 -9.83 -4.47
C ARG A 123 1.74 -10.29 -4.96
N ALA A 124 2.17 -11.48 -4.55
CA ALA A 124 3.40 -12.07 -5.05
C ALA A 124 3.37 -12.16 -6.59
N ARG A 125 4.51 -11.93 -7.23
CA ARG A 125 4.64 -12.07 -8.68
C ARG A 125 4.74 -13.54 -9.01
N THR A 126 3.65 -14.13 -9.49
CA THR A 126 3.66 -15.45 -10.11
C THR A 126 3.56 -15.29 -11.62
N GLY A 127 3.88 -16.35 -12.38
CA GLY A 127 3.56 -16.42 -13.79
C GLY A 127 2.04 -16.47 -14.03
N VAL A 128 1.59 -17.29 -14.99
CA VAL A 128 0.15 -17.47 -15.23
C VAL A 128 -0.47 -18.21 -14.04
N ALA A 129 -1.31 -17.50 -13.28
CA ALA A 129 -2.11 -18.06 -12.20
C ALA A 129 -3.60 -17.79 -12.45
N VAL A 130 -4.43 -18.80 -12.19
CA VAL A 130 -5.87 -18.77 -12.47
C VAL A 130 -6.67 -19.18 -11.24
N GLY A 131 -7.93 -18.72 -11.16
CA GLY A 131 -8.90 -19.20 -10.18
C GLY A 131 -8.85 -18.55 -8.78
N ARG A 132 -7.78 -17.83 -8.43
CA ARG A 132 -7.67 -17.19 -7.09
C ARG A 132 -8.84 -16.25 -6.82
N ARG A 133 -9.59 -16.52 -5.76
CA ARG A 133 -10.76 -15.76 -5.32
C ARG A 133 -10.69 -15.47 -3.82
N LEU A 134 -10.64 -14.19 -3.49
CA LEU A 134 -10.72 -13.71 -2.12
C LEU A 134 -11.98 -12.85 -1.94
N LEU A 135 -12.70 -13.04 -0.85
CA LEU A 135 -13.63 -12.06 -0.33
C LEU A 135 -12.84 -10.87 0.24
N ARG A 136 -13.28 -9.65 -0.03
CA ARG A 136 -12.64 -8.42 0.51
C ARG A 136 -13.66 -7.54 1.21
N ILE A 137 -13.41 -7.22 2.47
CA ILE A 137 -14.20 -6.28 3.28
C ILE A 137 -13.26 -5.15 3.75
N MET A 138 -13.78 -3.94 3.79
CA MET A 138 -13.04 -2.75 4.24
C MET A 138 -13.73 -2.21 5.48
N ILE A 139 -12.95 -1.91 6.52
CA ILE A 139 -13.44 -1.38 7.78
C ILE A 139 -12.83 0.01 7.98
N ASP A 140 -13.69 1.02 8.08
CA ASP A 140 -13.29 2.38 8.41
C ASP A 140 -13.04 2.52 9.93
N GLY A 141 -12.35 3.58 10.34
CA GLY A 141 -12.08 3.90 11.74
C GLY A 141 -11.98 5.40 11.96
#